data_AF-A0A7W4XX67-F1
#
_entry.id   AF-A0A7W4XX67-F1
#
_cell.length_a   1.000
_cell.length_b   1.000
_cell.length_c   1.000
_cell.angle_alpha   90.00
_cell.angle_beta   90.00
_cell.angle_gamma   90.00
#
_symmetry.space_group_name_H-M   'P 1'
#
loop_
_entity.id
_entity.type
_entity.pdbx_description
1 polymer ?
#
loop_
_entity_poly.entity_id
_entity_poly.type
_entity_poly.pdbx_seq_one_letter_code
_entity_poly.pdbx_strand_id
1 'polypeptide(L)'
;MAHTSTTLDVRTYVAELQRADEARLRARIEQAAADGDPAAVAEPAVLAGLVQTLWQGLSVRAELGADREELLEVVRLAVASIDPTRRDADRR
;
A
#
# COMPACT_ATOMS: atom_id res chain seq x y z
N MET A 1 -40.92 17.39 13.16
CA MET A 1 -39.78 17.29 12.22
C MET A 1 -38.56 16.97 13.06
N ALA A 2 -38.08 15.73 13.03
CA ALA A 2 -36.94 15.31 13.85
C ALA A 2 -35.65 15.52 13.05
N HIS A 3 -34.77 16.38 13.54
CA HIS A 3 -33.41 16.46 13.05
C HIS A 3 -32.62 15.29 13.65
N THR A 4 -32.60 14.14 12.98
CA THR A 4 -31.58 13.12 13.27
C THR A 4 -30.25 13.65 12.77
N SER A 5 -29.40 14.08 13.70
CA SER A 5 -27.98 14.24 13.42
C SER A 5 -27.45 12.85 13.07
N THR A 6 -27.28 12.58 11.77
CA THR A 6 -26.67 11.33 11.31
C THR A 6 -25.22 11.34 11.73
N THR A 7 -24.92 10.79 12.91
CA THR A 7 -23.55 10.51 13.32
C THR A 7 -22.99 9.50 12.33
N LEU A 8 -22.05 9.95 11.49
CA LEU A 8 -21.29 9.09 10.59
C LEU A 8 -20.58 8.04 11.46
N ASP A 9 -20.81 6.76 11.17
CA ASP A 9 -19.98 5.71 11.72
C ASP A 9 -18.59 5.80 11.07
N VAL A 10 -17.70 6.53 11.74
CA VAL A 10 -16.32 6.76 11.30
C VAL A 10 -15.61 5.43 11.01
N ARG A 11 -15.90 4.38 11.78
CA ARG A 11 -15.28 3.06 11.56
C ARG A 11 -15.72 2.47 10.22
N THR A 12 -17.02 2.51 9.93
CA THR A 12 -17.56 2.03 8.66
C THR A 12 -17.01 2.82 7.49
N TYR A 13 -16.97 4.15 7.60
CA TYR A 13 -16.42 5.03 6.58
C TYR A 13 -14.93 4.76 6.31
N VAL A 14 -14.11 4.64 7.36
CA VAL A 14 -12.68 4.34 7.22
C VAL A 14 -12.46 2.95 6.60
N ALA A 15 -13.27 1.95 6.98
CA ALA A 15 -13.19 0.63 6.38
C ALA A 15 -13.56 0.63 4.88
N GLU A 16 -14.51 1.46 4.46
CA GLU A 16 -14.84 1.65 3.05
C GLU A 16 -13.70 2.31 2.27
N LEU A 17 -13.06 3.33 2.84
CA LEU A 17 -11.89 3.97 2.25
C LEU A 17 -10.74 2.98 2.07
N GLN A 18 -10.43 2.20 3.11
CA GLN A 18 -9.38 1.18 3.04
C GLN A 18 -9.67 0.12 1.96
N ARG A 19 -10.92 -0.35 1.85
CA ARG A 19 -11.32 -1.29 0.79
C ARG A 19 -11.20 -0.68 -0.61
N ALA A 20 -11.56 0.59 -0.77
CA ALA A 20 -11.44 1.30 -2.04
C ALA A 20 -9.98 1.48 -2.47
N ASP A 21 -9.10 1.82 -1.53
CA ASP A 21 -7.66 1.95 -1.76
C ASP A 21 -7.03 0.61 -2.17
N GLU A 22 -7.38 -0.47 -1.47
CA GLU A 22 -6.94 -1.84 -1.80
C GLU A 22 -7.35 -2.23 -3.23
N ALA A 23 -8.62 -2.01 -3.57
CA ALA A 23 -9.17 -2.34 -4.89
C ALA A 23 -8.46 -1.56 -6.01
N ARG A 24 -8.19 -0.25 -5.79
CA ARG A 24 -7.47 0.58 -6.75
C ARG A 24 -6.03 0.12 -6.94
N LEU A 25 -5.36 -0.26 -5.86
CA LEU A 25 -3.99 -0.74 -5.90
C LEU A 25 -3.90 -2.10 -6.60
N ARG A 26 -4.82 -3.01 -6.28
CA ARG A 26 -4.94 -4.31 -6.96
C ARG A 26 -5.15 -4.14 -8.47
N ALA A 27 -6.08 -3.29 -8.90
CA ALA A 27 -6.33 -3.06 -10.32
C ALA A 27 -5.08 -2.54 -11.06
N ARG A 28 -4.28 -1.69 -10.40
CA ARG A 28 -3.00 -1.22 -10.96
C ARG A 28 -1.99 -2.36 -11.11
N ILE A 29 -1.90 -3.25 -10.12
CA ILE A 29 -0.99 -4.41 -10.15
C ILE A 29 -1.42 -5.41 -11.23
N GLU A 30 -2.72 -5.70 -11.33
CA GLU A 30 -3.28 -6.56 -12.37
C GLU A 30 -2.97 -6.00 -13.77
N GLN A 31 -3.10 -4.69 -13.97
CA GLN A 31 -2.73 -4.06 -15.23
C GLN A 31 -1.23 -4.18 -15.53
N ALA A 32 -0.35 -3.92 -14.54
CA ALA A 32 1.09 -4.07 -14.73
C ALA A 32 1.49 -5.51 -15.08
N ALA A 33 0.84 -6.50 -14.46
CA ALA A 33 1.03 -7.91 -14.81
C ALA A 33 0.59 -8.22 -16.25
N ALA A 34 -0.56 -7.68 -16.67
CA ALA A 34 -1.03 -7.81 -18.06
C ALA A 34 -0.09 -7.14 -19.07
N ASP A 35 0.57 -6.06 -18.68
CA ASP A 35 1.56 -5.33 -19.49
C ASP A 35 2.94 -6.03 -19.52
N GLY A 36 3.10 -7.15 -18.81
CA GLY A 36 4.33 -7.96 -18.81
C GLY A 36 5.37 -7.56 -17.78
N ASP A 37 4.99 -6.85 -16.71
CA ASP A 37 5.89 -6.53 -15.59
C ASP A 37 6.33 -7.81 -14.85
N PRO A 38 7.64 -8.14 -14.82
CA PRO A 38 8.15 -9.35 -14.18
C PRO A 38 8.04 -9.34 -12.65
N ALA A 39 7.71 -8.21 -12.01
CA ALA A 39 7.41 -8.15 -10.58
C ALA A 39 6.09 -8.87 -10.22
N ALA A 40 5.30 -9.30 -11.21
CA ALA A 40 4.03 -10.01 -11.05
C ALA A 40 4.12 -11.48 -10.59
N VAL A 41 5.21 -11.89 -9.92
CA VAL A 41 5.36 -13.27 -9.42
C VAL A 41 4.40 -13.55 -8.24
N ALA A 42 3.94 -12.50 -7.54
CA ALA A 42 2.97 -12.60 -6.46
C ALA A 42 1.53 -12.38 -6.95
N GLU A 43 0.58 -13.13 -6.38
CA GLU A 43 -0.85 -12.89 -6.57
C GLU A 43 -1.21 -11.41 -6.35
N PRO A 44 -1.86 -10.71 -7.32
CA PRO A 44 -2.07 -9.26 -7.26
C PRO A 44 -2.77 -8.77 -5.98
N ALA A 45 -3.71 -9.56 -5.47
CA ALA A 45 -4.41 -9.24 -4.21
C ALA A 45 -3.47 -9.29 -3.00
N VAL A 46 -2.54 -10.26 -2.96
CA VAL A 46 -1.56 -10.39 -1.88
C VAL A 46 -0.57 -9.23 -1.92
N LEU A 47 -0.11 -8.84 -3.11
CA LEU A 47 0.80 -7.70 -3.26
C LEU A 47 0.12 -6.38 -2.88
N ALA A 48 -1.15 -6.19 -3.26
CA ALA A 48 -1.94 -5.03 -2.85
C ALA A 48 -2.06 -4.95 -1.32
N GLY A 49 -2.41 -6.05 -0.66
CA GLY A 49 -2.49 -6.13 0.80
C GLY A 49 -1.16 -5.84 1.50
N LEU A 50 -0.04 -6.35 0.97
CA LEU A 50 1.29 -6.06 1.50
C LEU A 50 1.62 -4.57 1.44
N VAL A 51 1.44 -3.96 0.27
CA VAL A 51 1.75 -2.53 0.06
C VAL A 51 0.84 -1.64 0.91
N GLN A 52 -0.44 -1.97 1.03
CA GLN A 52 -1.35 -1.23 1.91
C GLN A 52 -0.96 -1.35 3.39
N THR A 53 -0.58 -2.55 3.84
CA THR A 53 -0.07 -2.79 5.20
C THR A 53 1.17 -1.92 5.48
N LEU A 54 2.11 -1.88 4.54
CA LEU A 54 3.30 -1.04 4.66
C LEU A 54 2.95 0.44 4.71
N TRP A 55 2.09 0.94 3.81
CA TRP A 55 1.69 2.34 3.79
C TRP A 55 1.01 2.76 5.11
N GLN A 56 0.08 1.95 5.62
CA GLN A 56 -0.59 2.22 6.89
C GLN A 56 0.40 2.22 8.07
N GLY A 57 1.28 1.22 8.15
CA GLY A 57 2.31 1.15 9.18
C GLY A 57 3.30 2.31 9.14
N LEU A 58 3.73 2.72 7.94
CA LEU A 58 4.59 3.89 7.74
C LEU A 58 3.89 5.18 8.16
N SER A 59 2.60 5.32 7.88
CA SER A 59 1.80 6.48 8.28
C SER A 59 1.73 6.58 9.82
N VAL A 60 1.45 5.47 10.51
CA VAL A 60 1.45 5.44 11.98
C VAL A 60 2.82 5.79 12.55
N ARG A 61 3.91 5.25 11.99
CA ARG A 61 5.27 5.57 12.46
C ARG A 61 5.64 7.04 12.24
N ALA A 62 5.23 7.63 11.12
CA ALA A 62 5.43 9.05 10.87
C ALA A 62 4.71 9.93 11.92
N GLU A 63 3.46 9.60 12.25
CA GLU A 63 2.69 10.27 13.31
C GLU A 63 3.33 10.13 14.70
N LEU A 64 4.04 9.02 14.94
CA LEU A 64 4.80 8.78 16.17
C LEU A 64 6.20 9.42 16.18
N GLY A 65 6.56 10.18 15.13
CA GLY A 65 7.81 10.94 15.08
C GLY A 65 9.01 10.18 14.53
N ALA A 66 8.81 9.08 13.80
CA ALA A 66 9.90 8.40 13.09
C ALA A 66 10.56 9.33 12.07
N ASP A 67 11.89 9.23 11.95
CA ASP A 67 12.63 10.06 11.02
C ASP A 67 12.34 9.67 9.55
N ARG A 68 12.41 10.65 8.65
CA ARG A 68 12.13 10.43 7.22
C ARG A 68 13.10 9.41 6.61
N GLU A 69 14.37 9.45 6.97
CA GLU A 69 15.36 8.50 6.46
C GLU A 69 15.07 7.07 6.93
N GLU A 70 14.72 6.91 8.22
CA GLU A 70 14.31 5.63 8.81
C GLU A 70 13.08 5.03 8.09
N LEU A 71 12.07 5.85 7.77
CA LEU A 71 10.90 5.39 7.00
C LEU A 71 11.28 4.99 5.57
N LEU A 72 12.17 5.73 4.93
CA LEU A 72 12.64 5.42 3.58
C LEU A 72 13.50 4.16 3.52
N GLU A 73 14.24 3.83 4.57
CA GLU A 73 14.97 2.55 4.67
C GLU A 73 14.02 1.36 4.59
N VAL A 74 12.89 1.42 5.29
CA VAL A 74 11.87 0.37 5.24
C VAL A 74 11.26 0.27 3.85
N VAL A 75 10.96 1.40 3.19
CA VAL A 75 10.45 1.40 1.82
C VAL A 75 11.46 0.78 0.85
N ARG A 76 12.74 1.15 0.94
CA ARG A 76 13.80 0.59 0.08
C ARG A 76 13.89 -0.93 0.22
N LEU A 77 13.88 -1.44 1.45
CA LEU A 77 13.90 -2.89 1.70
C LEU A 77 12.65 -3.57 1.12
N ALA A 78 11.47 -3.00 1.33
CA ALA A 78 10.21 -3.54 0.82
C ALA A 78 10.20 -3.60 -0.72
N VAL A 79 10.52 -2.49 -1.39
CA VAL A 79 10.62 -2.45 -2.87
C VAL A 79 11.60 -3.49 -3.37
N ALA A 80 12.77 -3.59 -2.74
CA ALA A 80 13.79 -4.55 -3.11
C ALA A 80 13.35 -6.01 -2.88
N SER A 81 12.38 -6.27 -2.01
CA SER A 81 11.81 -7.61 -1.80
C SER A 81 10.72 -7.97 -2.82
N ILE A 82 10.03 -6.96 -3.35
CA ILE A 82 8.96 -7.11 -4.36
C ILE A 82 9.55 -7.27 -5.77
N ASP A 83 10.58 -6.49 -6.09
CA ASP A 83 11.27 -6.54 -7.37
C ASP A 83 12.77 -6.84 -7.17
N PRO A 84 13.16 -8.14 -7.17
CA PRO A 84 14.55 -8.53 -7.05
C PRO A 84 15.39 -8.16 -8.28
N THR A 85 14.77 -7.95 -9.46
CA THR A 85 15.50 -7.62 -10.70
C THR A 85 16.04 -6.19 -10.70
N ARG A 86 15.36 -5.27 -10.01
CA ARG A 86 15.84 -3.90 -9.79
C ARG A 86 17.10 -3.82 -8.92
N ARG A 87 17.34 -4.81 -8.04
CA ARG A 87 18.57 -4.88 -7.21
C ARG A 87 19.83 -5.07 -8.05
N ASP A 88 19.72 -5.72 -9.20
CA ASP A 88 20.86 -6.01 -10.08
C ASP A 88 21.19 -4.85 -11.03
N ALA A 89 20.23 -3.94 -11.27
CA ALA A 89 20.40 -2.76 -12.10
C ALA A 89 21.12 -1.61 -11.37
N ASP A 90 20.83 -1.38 -10.08
CA ASP A 90 21.50 -0.36 -9.26
C ASP A 90 22.93 -0.76 -8.82
N ARG A 91 23.35 -2.01 -9.08
CA ARG A 91 24.67 -2.56 -8.71
C ARG A 91 25.67 -2.60 -9.86
N ARG A 92 25.32 -2.08 -11.05
CA ARG A 92 26.18 -1.95 -12.24
C ARG A 92 26.47 -0.50 -12.55
#